data_AF-A0A6V7XL49-F1
#
_entry.id   AF-A0A6V7XL49-F1
#
_cell.length_a   1.000
_cell.length_b   1.000
_cell.length_c   1.000
_cell.angle_alpha   90.00
_cell.angle_beta   90.00
_cell.angle_gamma   90.00
#
_symmetry.space_group_name_H-M   'P 1'
#
loop_
_entity.id
_entity.type
_entity.pdbx_description
1 polymer ?
#
loop_
_entity_poly.entity_id
_entity_poly.type
_entity_poly.pdbx_seq_one_letter_code
_entity_poly.pdbx_strand_id
1 'polypeptide(L)'
;MPSVPLPKIDLNSSTLSIGNVTLNYIRNETLGENVVNGYLCLLATQMELLEKVTACVQANWLLSLVGPSHCGKRSIIKILAALNGKQLHTMRLTSGTDALDLLGSFEQIQNLLRFYTMRMMKI
;
A
#
# COMPACT_ATOMS: atom_id res chain seq x y z
N MET A 1 33.92 -6.65 8.59
CA MET A 1 32.60 -6.41 7.96
C MET A 1 31.60 -6.31 9.10
N PRO A 2 31.10 -5.13 9.48
CA PRO A 2 30.15 -5.05 10.59
C PRO A 2 28.87 -5.77 10.16
N SER A 3 28.48 -6.77 10.94
CA SER A 3 27.22 -7.51 10.78
C SER A 3 26.07 -6.55 11.06
N VAL A 4 25.52 -5.93 10.01
CA VAL A 4 24.28 -5.17 10.13
C VAL A 4 23.21 -6.15 10.60
N PRO A 5 22.62 -5.95 11.79
CA PRO A 5 21.59 -6.86 12.28
C PRO A 5 20.43 -6.84 11.28
N LEU A 6 20.00 -8.03 10.83
CA LEU A 6 18.85 -8.11 9.93
C LEU A 6 17.65 -7.48 10.65
N PRO A 7 16.94 -6.52 10.01
CA PRO A 7 15.76 -5.94 10.61
C PRO A 7 14.69 -7.03 10.74
N LYS A 8 14.28 -7.31 11.97
CA LYS A 8 13.28 -8.34 12.28
C LYS A 8 11.88 -7.81 12.00
N ILE A 9 10.98 -8.71 11.60
CA ILE A 9 9.57 -8.41 11.40
C ILE A 9 8.80 -9.11 12.51
N ASP A 10 8.26 -8.33 13.43
CA ASP A 10 7.48 -8.83 14.56
C ASP A 10 6.03 -8.33 14.42
N LEU A 11 5.09 -9.29 14.38
CA LEU A 11 3.65 -9.04 14.27
C LEU A 11 3.00 -9.22 15.64
N ASN A 12 2.59 -8.12 16.28
CA ASN A 12 1.71 -8.14 17.44
C ASN A 12 0.25 -8.00 17.00
N SER A 13 -0.72 -8.27 17.88
CA SER A 13 -2.15 -8.19 17.60
C SER A 13 -2.64 -6.80 17.18
N SER A 14 -1.91 -5.72 17.53
CA SER A 14 -2.26 -4.32 17.22
C SER A 14 -1.12 -3.52 16.59
N THR A 15 0.11 -4.05 16.60
CA THR A 15 1.30 -3.34 16.09
C THR A 15 2.15 -4.25 15.19
N LEU A 16 2.58 -3.71 14.06
CA LEU A 16 3.52 -4.32 13.13
C LEU A 16 4.87 -3.63 13.33
N SER A 17 5.89 -4.39 13.74
CA SER A 17 7.24 -3.88 13.96
C SER A 17 8.14 -4.39 12.83
N ILE A 18 8.79 -3.48 12.11
CA ILE A 18 9.74 -3.80 11.04
C ILE A 18 11.01 -3.03 11.35
N GLY A 19 12.07 -3.74 11.78
CA GLY A 19 13.31 -3.11 12.23
C GLY A 19 13.04 -2.15 13.41
N ASN A 20 13.39 -0.88 13.25
CA ASN A 20 13.20 0.17 14.26
C ASN A 20 11.84 0.90 14.16
N VAL A 21 10.96 0.49 13.25
CA VAL A 21 9.71 1.19 12.93
C VAL A 21 8.52 0.38 13.43
N THR A 22 7.57 1.04 14.09
CA THR A 22 6.34 0.41 14.60
C THR A 22 5.11 1.08 14.00
N LEU A 23 4.29 0.28 13.32
CA LEU A 23 3.02 0.71 12.73
C LEU A 23 1.85 0.17 13.54
N ASN A 24 0.94 1.04 13.92
CA ASN A 24 -0.36 0.64 14.43
C ASN A 24 -1.21 0.16 13.25
N TYR A 25 -1.75 -1.06 13.35
CA TYR A 25 -2.63 -1.61 12.34
C TYR A 25 -3.87 -2.22 12.98
N ILE A 26 -4.97 -2.21 12.24
CA ILE A 26 -6.24 -2.80 12.64
C ILE A 26 -6.39 -4.08 11.81
N ARG A 27 -6.45 -5.24 12.46
CA ARG A 27 -6.70 -6.52 11.76
C ARG A 27 -8.09 -6.49 11.16
N ASN A 28 -8.16 -6.20 9.86
CA ASN A 28 -9.38 -6.39 9.07
C ASN A 28 -9.35 -7.81 8.49
N GLU A 29 -9.95 -8.75 9.22
CA GLU A 29 -10.00 -10.18 8.85
C GLU A 29 -10.64 -10.42 7.47
N THR A 30 -11.48 -9.50 6.99
CA THR A 30 -12.24 -9.62 5.74
C THR A 30 -11.49 -9.21 4.47
N LEU A 31 -10.34 -8.53 4.59
CA LEU A 31 -9.60 -7.99 3.43
C LEU A 31 -8.32 -8.78 3.10
N GLY A 32 -7.95 -9.76 3.93
CA GLY A 32 -6.74 -10.56 3.78
C GLY A 32 -6.78 -11.56 2.63
N GLU A 33 -7.95 -12.05 2.23
CA GLU A 33 -8.02 -13.21 1.32
C GLU A 33 -7.81 -12.88 -0.17
N ASN A 34 -8.06 -11.64 -0.61
CA ASN A 34 -8.00 -11.30 -2.04
C ASN A 34 -6.64 -10.74 -2.51
N VAL A 35 -5.73 -10.38 -1.60
CA VAL A 35 -4.43 -9.78 -1.94
C VAL A 35 -3.30 -10.82 -2.05
N VAL A 36 -3.43 -11.98 -1.39
CA VAL A 36 -2.37 -13.01 -1.29
C VAL A 36 -2.49 -14.13 -2.32
N ASN A 37 -3.15 -13.90 -3.46
CA ASN A 37 -3.20 -14.88 -4.56
C ASN A 37 -1.84 -15.07 -5.29
N GLY A 38 -0.73 -14.66 -4.68
CA GLY A 38 0.61 -14.95 -5.16
C GLY A 38 1.57 -15.10 -3.98
N TYR A 39 2.43 -16.12 -4.06
CA TYR A 39 3.54 -16.34 -3.12
C TYR A 39 4.52 -15.16 -3.16
N LEU A 40 4.28 -14.13 -2.34
CA LEU A 40 5.18 -12.99 -2.19
C LEU A 40 6.27 -13.36 -1.18
N CYS A 41 7.50 -13.54 -1.66
CA CYS A 41 8.66 -13.79 -0.82
C CYS A 41 9.47 -12.49 -0.65
N LEU A 42 9.80 -12.13 0.59
CA LEU A 42 10.65 -10.99 0.90
C LEU A 42 12.10 -11.48 0.98
N LEU A 43 12.99 -10.86 0.20
CA LEU A 43 14.42 -11.17 0.29
C LEU A 43 15.06 -10.39 1.45
N ALA A 44 16.06 -10.99 2.11
CA ALA A 44 16.78 -10.33 3.20
C ALA A 44 17.46 -9.01 2.78
N THR A 45 17.81 -8.85 1.50
CA THR A 45 18.37 -7.60 0.96
C THR A 45 17.33 -6.48 0.82
N GLN A 46 16.04 -6.81 0.81
CA GLN A 46 14.94 -5.85 0.69
C GLN A 46 14.42 -5.37 2.05
N MET A 47 14.94 -5.93 3.12
CA MET A 47 14.47 -5.72 4.49
C MET A 47 14.77 -4.28 4.96
N GLU A 48 15.95 -3.75 4.62
CA GLU A 48 16.28 -2.33 4.87
C GLU A 48 15.36 -1.37 4.09
N LEU A 49 15.03 -1.70 2.84
CA LEU A 49 14.11 -0.90 2.04
C LEU A 49 12.70 -0.94 2.62
N LEU A 50 12.24 -2.12 3.06
CA LEU A 50 10.95 -2.27 3.71
C LEU A 50 10.87 -1.42 5.00
N GLU A 51 11.90 -1.41 5.83
CA GLU A 51 11.97 -0.57 7.03
C GLU A 51 11.85 0.92 6.68
N LYS A 52 12.60 1.41 5.68
CA LYS A 52 12.52 2.81 5.23
C LYS A 52 11.14 3.17 4.69
N VAL A 53 10.54 2.30 3.87
CA VAL A 53 9.17 2.50 3.35
C VAL A 53 8.18 2.57 4.52
N THR A 54 8.34 1.69 5.51
CA THR A 54 7.51 1.64 6.71
C THR A 54 7.63 2.94 7.51
N ALA A 55 8.84 3.49 7.66
CA ALA A 55 9.07 4.77 8.34
C ALA A 55 8.35 5.93 7.63
N CYS A 56 8.42 6.00 6.29
CA CYS A 56 7.71 7.02 5.53
C CYS A 56 6.19 6.89 5.66
N VAL A 57 5.66 5.67 5.67
CA VAL A 57 4.24 5.41 5.90
C VAL A 57 3.83 5.83 7.31
N GLN A 58 4.65 5.56 8.33
CA GLN A 58 4.39 6.01 9.70
C GLN A 58 4.32 7.54 9.80
N ALA A 59 5.18 8.24 9.06
CA ALA A 59 5.24 9.70 9.02
C ALA A 59 4.18 10.36 8.12
N ASN A 60 3.31 9.58 7.46
CA ASN A 60 2.38 10.06 6.43
C ASN A 60 3.08 10.86 5.30
N TRP A 61 4.28 10.43 4.90
CA TRP A 61 5.04 11.08 3.84
C TRP A 61 4.78 10.45 2.47
N LEU A 62 4.80 11.29 1.45
CA LEU A 62 4.81 10.84 0.06
C LEU A 62 6.16 10.15 -0.24
N LEU A 63 6.10 8.92 -0.74
CA LEU A 63 7.27 8.12 -1.06
C LEU A 63 7.36 7.85 -2.57
N SER A 64 8.56 7.99 -3.14
CA SER A 64 8.89 7.60 -4.51
C SER A 64 10.01 6.56 -4.52
N LEU A 65 9.79 5.42 -5.19
CA LEU A 65 10.76 4.32 -5.29
C LEU A 65 11.36 4.23 -6.70
N VAL A 66 12.60 4.68 -6.84
CA VAL A 66 13.35 4.67 -8.11
C VAL A 66 14.40 3.54 -8.08
N GLY A 67 14.72 2.98 -9.25
CA GLY A 67 15.66 1.85 -9.38
C GLY A 67 15.43 1.03 -10.65
N PRO A 68 16.22 -0.03 -10.89
CA PRO A 68 16.07 -0.86 -12.07
C PRO A 68 14.71 -1.56 -12.14
N SER A 69 14.34 -1.98 -13.35
CA SER A 69 13.16 -2.81 -13.57
C SER A 69 13.34 -4.17 -12.88
N HIS A 70 12.24 -4.76 -12.41
CA HIS A 70 12.21 -6.08 -11.77
C HIS A 70 12.91 -6.22 -10.40
N CYS A 71 13.37 -5.14 -9.76
CA CYS A 71 13.96 -5.19 -8.40
C CYS A 71 12.95 -5.40 -7.24
N GLY A 72 11.68 -5.70 -7.52
CA GLY A 72 10.67 -5.96 -6.49
C GLY A 72 10.08 -4.74 -5.78
N LYS A 73 10.27 -3.52 -6.30
CA LYS A 73 9.70 -2.27 -5.73
C LYS A 73 8.19 -2.36 -5.47
N ARG A 74 7.44 -2.84 -6.48
CA ARG A 74 5.99 -3.07 -6.36
C ARG A 74 5.66 -4.19 -5.37
N SER A 75 6.49 -5.24 -5.33
CA SER A 75 6.30 -6.38 -4.44
C SER A 75 6.45 -5.96 -2.97
N ILE A 76 7.42 -5.10 -2.64
CA ILE A 76 7.62 -4.59 -1.28
C ILE A 76 6.40 -3.81 -0.78
N ILE A 77 5.82 -2.94 -1.61
CA ILE A 77 4.61 -2.19 -1.25
C ILE A 77 3.43 -3.14 -1.03
N LYS A 78 3.27 -4.17 -1.89
CA LYS A 78 2.25 -5.21 -1.71
C LYS A 78 2.43 -5.99 -0.41
N ILE A 79 3.66 -6.37 -0.08
CA ILE A 79 3.99 -7.06 1.17
C ILE A 79 3.65 -6.17 2.35
N LEU A 80 4.06 -4.90 2.34
CA LEU A 80 3.77 -3.98 3.44
C LEU A 80 2.26 -3.79 3.64
N ALA A 81 1.49 -3.65 2.56
CA ALA A 81 0.04 -3.55 2.62
C ALA A 81 -0.59 -4.82 3.19
N ALA A 82 -0.12 -6.00 2.77
CA ALA A 82 -0.57 -7.29 3.29
C ALA A 82 -0.24 -7.46 4.79
N LEU A 83 0.97 -7.09 5.22
CA LEU A 83 1.38 -7.13 6.63
C LEU A 83 0.55 -6.18 7.50
N ASN A 84 0.13 -5.03 6.96
CA ASN A 84 -0.74 -4.07 7.67
C ASN A 84 -2.23 -4.38 7.56
N GLY A 85 -2.64 -5.40 6.78
CA GLY A 85 -4.06 -5.66 6.51
C GLY A 85 -4.78 -4.50 5.81
N LYS A 86 -4.06 -3.68 5.03
CA LYS A 86 -4.63 -2.53 4.31
C LYS A 86 -4.82 -2.87 2.82
N GLN A 87 -5.90 -2.36 2.25
CA GLN A 87 -6.17 -2.49 0.82
C GLN A 87 -5.24 -1.57 0.01
N LEU A 88 -4.40 -2.17 -0.83
CA LEU A 88 -3.53 -1.43 -1.75
C LEU A 88 -4.26 -1.13 -3.06
N HIS A 89 -4.51 0.14 -3.32
CA HIS A 89 -5.02 0.59 -4.61
C HIS A 89 -3.85 0.87 -5.54
N THR A 90 -3.83 0.21 -6.70
CA THR A 90 -2.78 0.39 -7.70
C THR A 90 -3.35 1.05 -8.94
N MET A 91 -2.76 2.18 -9.33
CA MET A 91 -3.08 2.90 -10.56
C MET A 91 -1.86 2.88 -11.47
N ARG A 92 -2.07 2.72 -12.78
CA ARG A 92 -1.01 2.91 -13.78
C ARG A 92 -1.14 4.32 -14.35
N LEU A 93 -0.05 5.07 -14.27
CA LEU A 93 0.07 6.38 -14.92
C LEU A 93 0.76 6.19 -16.27
N THR A 94 0.17 6.78 -17.31
CA THR A 94 0.73 6.81 -18.68
C THR A 94 0.79 8.26 -19.15
N SER A 95 1.47 8.55 -20.27
CA SER A 95 1.53 9.91 -20.82
C SER A 95 0.17 10.48 -21.25
N GLY A 96 -0.85 9.62 -21.37
CA GLY A 96 -2.24 10.05 -21.63
C GLY A 96 -3.09 10.19 -20.37
N THR A 97 -2.54 9.94 -19.18
CA THR A 97 -3.27 10.10 -17.92
C THR A 97 -3.34 11.57 -17.55
N ASP A 98 -4.54 12.16 -17.59
CA ASP A 98 -4.80 13.56 -17.26
C ASP A 98 -5.36 13.70 -15.83
N ALA A 99 -5.38 14.92 -15.29
CA ALA A 99 -5.94 15.23 -13.97
C ALA A 99 -7.42 14.81 -13.85
N LEU A 100 -8.18 14.86 -14.95
CA LEU A 100 -9.57 14.40 -14.99
C LEU A 100 -9.70 12.89 -14.78
N ASP A 101 -8.71 12.09 -15.18
CA ASP A 101 -8.72 10.64 -14.92
C ASP A 101 -8.51 10.34 -13.42
N LEU A 102 -7.81 11.23 -12.70
CA LEU A 102 -7.56 11.12 -11.26
C LEU A 102 -8.73 11.65 -10.43
N LEU A 103 -9.29 12.78 -10.84
CA LEU A 103 -10.41 13.44 -10.15
C LEU A 103 -11.76 12.80 -10.48
N GLY A 104 -11.86 12.15 -11.63
CA GLY A 104 -13.09 11.62 -12.21
C GLY A 104 -13.84 12.64 -13.06
N SER A 105 -14.76 12.13 -13.87
CA SER A 105 -15.75 12.96 -14.57
C SER A 105 -16.88 13.34 -13.62
N PHE A 106 -17.32 14.60 -13.70
CA PHE A 106 -18.54 15.03 -13.03
C PHE A 106 -19.77 14.47 -13.76
N GLU A 107 -20.48 13.52 -13.15
CA GLU A 107 -21.81 13.12 -13.62
C GLU A 107 -22.85 13.98 -12.90
N GLN A 108 -23.40 14.96 -13.61
CA GLN A 108 -24.50 15.76 -13.08
C GLN A 108 -25.75 14.88 -13.01
N ILE A 109 -26.05 14.37 -11.82
CA ILE A 109 -27.31 13.66 -11.58
C ILE A 109 -28.45 14.70 -11.67
N GLN A 110 -28.94 14.99 -12.86
CA GLN A 110 -30.24 15.63 -13.02
C GLN A 110 -31.30 14.59 -12.73
N ASN A 111 -31.79 14.54 -11.49
CA ASN A 111 -33.09 13.95 -11.20
C ASN A 111 -33.71 14.63 -9.98
N LEU A 112 -34.81 15.35 -10.23
CA LEU A 112 -35.58 16.14 -9.28
C LEU A 112 -36.15 15.34 -8.08
N LEU A 113 -35.89 14.03 -7.94
CA LEU A 113 -36.55 13.16 -6.95
C LEU A 113 -35.70 12.03 -6.34
N ARG A 114 -34.37 12.17 -6.17
CA ARG A 114 -33.63 11.12 -5.45
C ARG A 114 -32.48 11.62 -4.56
N PHE A 115 -32.84 12.38 -3.53
CA PHE A 115 -31.96 12.93 -2.49
C PHE A 115 -31.28 11.91 -1.55
N TYR A 116 -31.32 10.59 -1.76
CA TYR A 116 -30.91 9.64 -0.70
C TYR A 116 -29.85 8.58 -1.01
N THR A 117 -29.32 8.46 -2.21
CA THR A 117 -28.28 7.45 -2.46
C THR A 117 -27.21 7.95 -3.41
N MET A 118 -26.23 8.69 -2.87
CA MET A 118 -24.95 8.98 -3.51
C MET A 118 -24.10 7.70 -3.48
N ARG A 119 -24.39 6.76 -4.39
CA ARG A 119 -23.60 5.54 -4.55
C ARG A 119 -22.49 5.83 -5.55
N MET A 120 -21.39 6.39 -5.05
CA MET A 120 -20.14 6.54 -5.80
C MET A 120 -19.60 5.15 -6.14
N MET A 121 -19.63 4.76 -7.41
CA MET A 121 -18.77 3.68 -7.90
C MET A 121 -18.59 3.75 -9.41
N LYS A 122 -17.35 4.04 -9.83
CA LYS A 122 -16.51 3.05 -10.54
C LYS A 122 -15.10 3.61 -10.79
N ILE A 123 -14.12 3.01 -10.12
CA ILE A 123 -12.97 2.34 -10.75
C ILE A 123 -12.93 0.95 -10.14
#